data_AF-A0A383F2Q8-F1
#
_entry.id   AF-A0A383F2Q8-F1
#
_cell.length_a   1.000
_cell.length_b   1.000
_cell.length_c   1.000
_cell.angle_alpha   90.00
_cell.angle_beta   90.00
_cell.angle_gamma   90.00
#
_symmetry.space_group_name_H-M   'P 1'
#
loop_
_entity.id
_entity.type
_entity.pdbx_description
1 polymer ?
#
loop_
_entity_poly.entity_id
_entity_poly.type
_entity_poly.pdbx_seq_one_letter_code
_entity_poly.pdbx_strand_id
1 'polypeptide(L)' 'VSLTARYLEDRGLPTVIMGCAKDIVEYAGVPRFLFSDFPLGNSCGKPHDNAS' A
#
# COMPACT_ATOMS: atom_id res chain seq x y z
N VAL A 1 0.60 8.34 -3.54
CA VAL A 1 0.48 6.99 -4.13
C VAL A 1 -0.98 6.62 -4.45
N SER A 2 -1.95 6.83 -3.56
CA SER A 2 -3.36 6.44 -3.78
C SER A 2 -4.03 7.03 -5.03
N LEU A 3 -3.78 8.31 -5.33
CA LEU A 3 -4.29 8.96 -6.56
C LEU A 3 -3.78 8.28 -7.83
N THR A 4 -2.49 7.94 -7.85
CA THR A 4 -1.85 7.25 -8.98
C THR A 4 -2.43 5.85 -9.17
N ALA A 5 -2.62 5.10 -8.07
CA ALA A 5 -3.23 3.78 -8.13
C ALA A 5 -4.63 3.82 -8.74
N ARG A 6 -5.48 4.76 -8.31
CA ARG A 6 -6.82 4.94 -8.91
C ARG A 6 -6.75 5.27 -10.40
N TYR A 7 -5.85 6.17 -10.79
CA TYR A 7 -5.68 6.55 -12.20
C TYR A 7 -5.29 5.36 -13.11
N LEU A 8 -4.42 4.48 -12.60
CA LEU A 8 -3.97 3.29 -13.32
C LEU A 8 -5.08 2.24 -13.42
N GLU A 9 -5.84 2.04 -12.34
CA GLU A 9 -6.91 1.04 -12.29
C GLU A 9 -8.10 1.41 -13.16
N ASP A 10 -8.43 2.70 -13.25
CA ASP A 10 -9.38 3.26 -14.21
C ASP A 10 -9.01 2.95 -15.68
N ARG A 11 -7.73 2.67 -15.95
CA ARG A 11 -7.20 2.27 -17.27
C ARG A 11 -6.98 0.76 -17.41
N GLY A 12 -7.49 -0.03 -16.46
CA GLY A 12 -7.34 -1.48 -16.47
C GLY A 12 -5.95 -1.98 -16.09
N LEU A 13 -5.11 -1.13 -15.49
CA LEU A 13 -3.81 -1.54 -14.96
C LEU A 13 -3.96 -1.88 -13.47
N PRO A 14 -3.87 -3.16 -13.08
CA PRO A 14 -4.06 -3.56 -11.70
C PRO A 14 -2.92 -3.06 -10.81
N THR A 15 -3.26 -2.54 -9.64
CA THR A 15 -2.32 -2.00 -8.64
C THR A 15 -2.57 -2.60 -7.27
N VAL A 16 -1.49 -2.71 -6.49
CA VAL A 16 -1.52 -3.05 -5.06
C VAL A 16 -0.65 -2.02 -4.34
N ILE A 17 -1.17 -1.48 -3.24
CA ILE A 17 -0.41 -0.57 -2.36
C ILE A 17 -0.03 -1.33 -1.10
N MET A 18 1.25 -1.28 -0.71
CA MET A 18 1.75 -1.75 0.58
C MET A 18 2.00 -0.53 1.48
N GLY A 19 1.60 -0.58 2.75
CA GLY A 19 1.70 0.57 3.65
C GLY A 19 1.49 0.25 5.13
N CYS A 20 1.99 1.14 5.99
CA CYS A 20 1.84 1.05 7.46
C CYS A 20 0.71 1.92 8.02
N ALA A 21 0.29 2.98 7.32
CA ALA A 21 -0.77 3.87 7.78
C ALA A 21 -2.14 3.36 7.31
N LYS A 22 -2.67 2.35 7.99
CA LYS A 22 -3.92 1.68 7.59
C LYS A 22 -5.10 2.66 7.47
N ASP A 23 -5.30 3.47 8.50
CA ASP A 23 -6.37 4.47 8.58
C ASP A 23 -6.30 5.49 7.44
N ILE A 24 -5.11 6.01 7.12
CA ILE A 24 -4.90 6.97 6.03
C ILE A 24 -5.16 6.32 4.67
N VAL A 25 -4.67 5.10 4.47
CA VAL A 25 -4.79 4.41 3.16
C VAL A 25 -6.22 3.94 2.89
N GLU A 26 -6.92 3.47 3.93
CA GLU A 26 -8.35 3.14 3.86
C GLU A 26 -9.19 4.39 3.58
N TYR A 27 -8.93 5.50 4.28
CA TYR A 27 -9.60 6.78 4.01
C TYR A 27 -9.37 7.27 2.57
N ALA A 28 -8.15 7.11 2.05
CA ALA A 28 -7.82 7.48 0.69
C ALA A 28 -8.48 6.59 -0.40
N GLY A 29 -9.08 5.46 -0.01
CA GLY A 29 -9.88 4.61 -0.90
C GLY A 29 -9.07 3.90 -1.99
N VAL A 30 -8.00 3.21 -1.63
CA VAL A 30 -7.18 2.48 -2.61
C VAL A 30 -7.86 1.18 -3.08
N PRO A 31 -7.64 0.75 -4.34
CA PRO A 31 -8.33 -0.44 -4.88
C PRO A 31 -7.97 -1.74 -4.15
N ARG A 32 -6.70 -1.92 -3.79
CA ARG A 32 -6.17 -3.08 -3.05
C ARG A 32 -5.05 -2.61 -2.13
N PHE A 33 -5.11 -3.05 -0.87
CA PHE A 33 -4.17 -2.67 0.18
C PHE A 33 -3.57 -3.88 0.88
N LEU A 34 -2.24 -3.91 0.99
CA LEU A 34 -1.49 -4.81 1.84
C LEU A 34 -0.98 -4.02 3.05
N PHE A 35 -1.57 -4.28 4.20
CA PHE A 35 -1.14 -3.68 5.45
C PHE A 35 0.15 -4.32 5.96
N SER A 36 1.08 -3.48 6.39
CA SER A 36 2.34 -3.86 7.04
C SER A 36 2.38 -3.27 8.44
N ASP A 37 2.48 -4.11 9.47
CA ASP A 37 2.49 -3.71 10.89
C ASP A 37 3.87 -3.18 11.36
N PHE A 38 4.71 -2.75 10.42
CA PHE A 38 5.96 -2.09 10.72
C PHE A 38 5.75 -0.62 11.14
N PRO A 39 6.71 -0.02 11.88
CA PRO A 39 6.62 1.39 12.22
C PRO A 39 6.46 2.26 10.97
N LEU A 40 5.60 3.28 11.08
CA LEU A 40 5.29 4.18 9.99
C LEU A 40 6.57 4.68 9.29
N GLY A 41 6.58 4.58 7.96
CA GLY A 41 7.75 4.87 7.12
C GLY A 41 8.53 3.63 6.68
N ASN A 42 8.27 2.45 7.25
CA ASN A 42 8.97 1.19 6.93
C ASN A 42 8.05 0.15 6.29
N SER A 43 7.29 0.56 5.27
CA SER A 43 6.23 -0.28 4.69
C SER A 43 6.70 -1.59 4.07
N CYS A 44 7.95 -1.67 3.62
CA CYS A 44 8.55 -2.89 3.08
C CYS A 44 9.15 -3.82 4.15
N GLY A 45 8.97 -3.51 5.45
CA GLY A 45 9.50 -4.32 6.54
C GLY A 45 11.02 -4.25 6.70
N LYS A 46 11.60 -5.28 7.32
CA LYS A 46 13.05 -5.41 7.50
C LYS A 46 13.70 -5.85 6.18
N PRO A 47 14.82 -5.22 5.77
CA PRO A 47 15.57 -5.69 4.61
C PRO A 47 15.98 -7.16 4.76
N HIS A 48 15.69 -7.97 3.74
CA HIS A 48 16.08 -9.38 3.61
C HIS A 48 15.48 -10.35 4.65
N ASP A 49 14.44 -9.94 5.38
CA ASP A 49 13.70 -10.84 6.26
C ASP A 49 12.61 -11.57 5.47
N ASN A 50 12.70 -12.90 5.36
CA ASN A 50 11.74 -13.72 4.61
C ASN A 50 10.37 -13.82 5.29
N ALA A 51 10.28 -13.44 6.57
CA ALA A 51 9.01 -13.41 7.31
C ALA A 51 8.30 -12.06 7.21
N SER A 52 8.96 -11.03 6.65
CA SER A 52 8.40 -9.69 6.44
C SER A 52 7.61 -9.56 5.14
#